data_AF-A0AAV9XVI7-F1
#
_entry.id   AF-A0AAV9XVI7-F1
#
_cell.length_a   1.000
_cell.length_b   1.000
_cell.length_c   1.000
_cell.angle_alpha   90.00
_cell.angle_beta   90.00
_cell.angle_gamma   90.00
#
_symmetry.space_group_name_H-M   'P 1'
#
loop_
_entity.id
_entity.type
_entity.pdbx_description
1 polymer ?
#
loop_
_entity_poly.entity_id
_entity_poly.type
_entity_poly.pdbx_seq_one_letter_code
_entity_poly.pdbx_strand_id
1 'polypeptide(L)'
;MSESVNYRDRYGRLIDKESWYKDRIYRNKKKKGSVENKIEDEEFLKYRGGIVQYNQRIERQNEYNLVSDLVDGGNYYMNRKYDEELRKKVHWDDPINIINSEFNTKEKLAINYNLNRLKCKYITPQNRFSIESGYRWDGVIRGNGFEEKYLLKQSENASKHFDY
;
A
#
# COMPACT_ATOMS: atom_id res chain seq x y z
N MET A 1 -27.43 -38.69 35.39
CA MET A 1 -26.46 -38.00 36.27
C MET A 1 -26.22 -36.61 35.72
N SER A 2 -26.33 -35.56 36.54
CA SER A 2 -25.89 -34.21 36.16
C SER A 2 -24.37 -34.13 36.24
N GLU A 3 -23.69 -33.77 35.15
CA GLU A 3 -22.25 -33.53 35.16
C GLU A 3 -21.92 -32.31 36.05
N SER A 4 -21.12 -32.51 37.08
CA SER A 4 -20.57 -31.43 37.89
C SER A 4 -19.35 -30.82 37.19
N VAL A 5 -19.48 -29.57 36.77
CA VAL A 5 -18.38 -28.82 36.14
C VAL A 5 -17.43 -28.31 37.22
N ASN A 6 -16.17 -28.74 37.17
CA ASN A 6 -15.12 -28.30 38.10
C ASN A 6 -14.36 -27.09 37.54
N TYR A 7 -14.34 -25.99 38.27
CA TYR A 7 -13.57 -24.79 37.93
C TYR A 7 -12.18 -24.83 38.59
N ARG A 8 -11.15 -24.41 37.85
CA ARG A 8 -9.75 -24.42 38.30
C ARG A 8 -9.03 -23.12 37.99
N ASP A 9 -8.01 -22.82 38.80
CA ASP A 9 -7.10 -21.69 38.59
C ASP A 9 -6.00 -21.98 37.55
N ARG A 10 -5.22 -20.93 37.20
CA ARG A 10 -3.96 -21.01 36.43
C ARG A 10 -2.89 -21.92 37.06
N TYR A 11 -3.00 -22.22 38.37
CA TYR A 11 -2.14 -23.16 39.08
C TYR A 11 -2.81 -24.53 39.30
N GLY A 12 -3.98 -24.77 38.69
CA GLY A 12 -4.69 -26.06 38.73
C GLY A 12 -5.51 -26.34 40.00
N ARG A 13 -5.55 -25.41 40.96
CA ARG A 13 -6.34 -25.53 42.20
C ARG A 13 -7.84 -25.40 41.91
N LEU A 14 -8.68 -26.18 42.59
CA LEU A 14 -10.14 -26.08 42.51
C LEU A 14 -10.59 -24.74 43.11
N ILE A 15 -11.48 -24.05 42.38
CA ILE A 15 -11.99 -22.72 42.74
C ILE A 15 -13.52 -22.72 42.57
N ASP A 16 -14.20 -21.91 43.37
CA ASP A 16 -15.63 -21.67 43.23
C ASP A 16 -15.99 -20.99 41.89
N LYS A 17 -17.18 -21.32 41.37
CA LYS A 17 -17.71 -20.78 40.12
C LYS A 17 -17.64 -19.24 40.08
N GLU A 18 -18.02 -18.55 41.15
CA GLU A 18 -18.00 -17.08 41.20
C GLU A 18 -16.59 -16.49 41.09
N SER A 19 -15.62 -17.12 41.74
CA SER A 19 -14.23 -16.65 41.70
C SER A 19 -13.63 -16.84 40.31
N TRP A 20 -13.96 -17.93 39.61
CA TRP A 20 -13.61 -18.13 38.21
C TRP A 20 -14.21 -17.05 37.28
N TYR A 21 -15.50 -16.70 37.47
CA TYR A 21 -16.12 -15.62 36.70
C TYR A 21 -15.47 -14.25 36.96
N LYS A 22 -15.16 -13.93 38.22
CA LYS A 22 -14.48 -12.68 38.60
C LYS A 22 -13.10 -12.55 37.95
N ASP A 23 -12.28 -13.60 37.99
CA ASP A 23 -10.96 -13.60 37.37
C ASP A 23 -11.06 -13.50 35.82
N ARG A 24 -12.05 -14.17 35.22
CA ARG A 24 -12.32 -14.04 33.77
C ARG A 24 -12.70 -12.61 33.38
N ILE A 25 -13.57 -11.95 34.15
CA ILE A 25 -13.96 -10.55 33.92
C ILE A 25 -12.75 -9.62 34.09
N TYR A 26 -11.93 -9.81 35.12
CA TYR A 26 -10.74 -9.00 35.39
C TYR A 26 -9.70 -9.12 34.27
N ARG A 27 -9.43 -10.34 33.79
CA ARG A 27 -8.52 -10.57 32.64
C ARG A 27 -9.05 -9.93 31.36
N ASN A 28 -10.35 -10.01 31.11
CA ASN A 28 -10.97 -9.36 29.95
C ASN A 28 -10.88 -7.83 30.05
N LYS A 29 -11.09 -7.23 31.22
CA LYS A 29 -10.90 -5.78 31.43
C LYS A 29 -9.45 -5.34 31.24
N LYS A 30 -8.47 -6.08 31.77
CA LYS A 30 -7.03 -5.79 31.55
C LYS A 30 -6.65 -5.87 30.07
N LYS A 31 -7.14 -6.88 29.35
CA LYS A 31 -6.95 -6.99 27.90
C LYS A 31 -7.56 -5.80 27.17
N LYS A 32 -8.82 -5.42 27.49
CA LYS A 32 -9.47 -4.25 26.90
C LYS A 32 -8.74 -2.94 27.18
N GLY A 33 -8.36 -2.66 28.42
CA GLY A 33 -7.60 -1.43 28.75
C GLY A 33 -6.21 -1.37 28.08
N SER A 34 -5.55 -2.52 27.89
CA SER A 34 -4.28 -2.57 27.12
C SER A 34 -4.47 -2.43 25.60
N VAL A 35 -5.68 -2.66 25.10
CA VAL A 35 -6.04 -2.45 23.70
C VAL A 35 -6.49 -0.99 23.51
N GLU A 36 -7.27 -0.43 24.43
CA GLU A 36 -7.70 0.97 24.42
C GLU A 36 -6.51 1.94 24.43
N ASN A 37 -5.49 1.70 25.27
CA ASN A 37 -4.26 2.49 25.26
C ASN A 37 -3.42 2.33 23.97
N LYS A 38 -3.67 1.32 23.13
CA LYS A 38 -3.03 1.16 21.80
C LYS A 38 -3.82 1.82 20.67
N ILE A 39 -5.08 2.20 20.91
CA ILE A 39 -5.92 2.89 19.91
C ILE A 39 -5.47 4.35 19.78
N GLU A 40 -5.01 4.97 20.88
CA GLU A 40 -4.36 6.29 20.85
C GLU A 40 -3.04 6.29 20.03
N ASP A 41 -2.44 5.11 19.81
CA ASP A 41 -1.27 4.93 18.96
C ASP A 41 -1.61 4.79 17.46
N GLU A 42 -2.89 4.74 17.03
CA GLU A 42 -3.22 4.57 15.60
C GLU A 42 -2.75 5.75 14.75
N GLU A 43 -2.92 6.98 15.25
CA GLU A 43 -2.36 8.17 14.61
C GLU A 43 -0.83 8.11 14.60
N PHE A 44 -0.21 7.68 15.71
CA PHE A 44 1.23 7.52 15.81
C PHE A 44 1.78 6.44 14.84
N LEU A 45 1.07 5.32 14.68
CA LEU A 45 1.37 4.23 13.75
C LEU A 45 1.29 4.70 12.29
N LYS A 46 0.35 5.60 11.96
CA LYS A 46 0.22 6.21 10.64
C LYS A 46 1.46 7.01 10.24
N TYR A 47 2.06 7.74 11.19
CA TYR A 47 3.24 8.57 10.94
C TYR A 47 4.58 7.85 11.15
N ARG A 48 4.58 6.68 11.78
CA ARG A 48 5.77 5.82 11.94
C ARG A 48 6.20 5.15 10.63
N GLY A 49 5.26 4.89 9.72
CA GLY A 49 5.50 4.23 8.43
C GLY A 49 5.75 5.18 7.27
N GLY A 50 6.23 4.65 6.15
CA GLY A 50 6.30 5.43 4.91
C GLY A 50 4.89 5.76 4.40
N ILE A 51 4.63 7.02 4.05
CA ILE A 51 3.31 7.48 3.55
C ILE A 51 2.81 6.64 2.36
N VAL A 52 3.73 6.24 1.47
CA VAL A 52 3.44 5.42 0.29
C VAL A 52 3.03 4.01 0.68
N GLN A 53 3.71 3.41 1.67
CA GLN A 53 3.39 2.07 2.16
C GLN A 53 2.01 2.04 2.83
N TYR A 54 1.66 3.10 3.56
CA TYR A 54 0.35 3.27 4.16
C TYR A 54 -0.75 3.36 3.09
N ASN A 55 -0.57 4.23 2.10
CA ASN A 55 -1.54 4.38 1.00
C ASN A 55 -1.70 3.07 0.21
N GLN A 56 -0.60 2.40 -0.14
CA GLN A 56 -0.64 1.10 -0.83
C GLN A 56 -1.37 0.03 -0.01
N ARG A 57 -1.25 0.04 1.32
CA ARG A 57 -2.00 -0.89 2.19
C ARG A 57 -3.50 -0.64 2.08
N ILE A 58 -3.92 0.63 2.10
CA ILE A 58 -5.33 1.02 1.97
C ILE A 58 -5.87 0.66 0.59
N GLU A 59 -5.15 1.01 -0.47
CA GLU A 59 -5.53 0.69 -1.86
C GLU A 59 -5.72 -0.81 -2.03
N ARG A 60 -4.76 -1.62 -1.55
CA ARG A 60 -4.85 -3.07 -1.59
C ARG A 60 -6.07 -3.62 -0.83
N GLN A 61 -6.39 -3.07 0.35
CA GLN A 61 -7.58 -3.46 1.09
C GLN A 61 -8.87 -3.15 0.33
N ASN A 62 -8.94 -1.97 -0.29
CA ASN A 62 -10.07 -1.56 -1.12
C ASN A 62 -10.20 -2.46 -2.37
N GLU A 63 -9.09 -2.81 -3.00
CA GLU A 63 -9.06 -3.74 -4.12
C GLU A 63 -9.56 -5.13 -3.72
N TYR A 64 -9.13 -5.67 -2.58
CA TYR A 64 -9.63 -6.96 -2.09
C TYR A 64 -11.13 -6.95 -1.83
N ASN A 65 -11.66 -5.89 -1.22
CA ASN A 65 -13.10 -5.74 -0.99
C ASN A 65 -13.85 -5.67 -2.32
N LEU A 66 -13.38 -4.86 -3.26
CA LEU A 66 -13.98 -4.74 -4.59
C LEU A 66 -13.93 -6.05 -5.37
N VAL A 67 -12.80 -6.77 -5.33
CA VAL A 67 -12.65 -8.06 -6.01
C VAL A 67 -13.58 -9.10 -5.39
N SER A 68 -13.69 -9.14 -4.06
CA SER A 68 -14.63 -10.03 -3.35
C SER A 68 -16.08 -9.86 -3.84
N ASP A 69 -16.46 -8.64 -4.22
CA ASP A 69 -17.81 -8.33 -4.74
C ASP A 69 -17.97 -8.63 -6.24
N LEU A 70 -16.86 -8.78 -6.98
CA LEU A 70 -16.83 -8.99 -8.44
C LEU A 70 -16.58 -10.44 -8.87
N VAL A 71 -16.26 -11.36 -7.95
CA VAL A 71 -16.01 -12.76 -8.31
C VAL A 71 -17.33 -13.50 -8.55
N ASP A 72 -17.89 -13.28 -9.74
CA ASP A 72 -18.68 -14.29 -10.42
C ASP A 72 -17.85 -14.84 -11.60
N GLY A 73 -17.14 -15.95 -11.36
CA GLY A 73 -16.71 -16.87 -12.42
C GLY A 73 -15.58 -16.50 -13.39
N GLY A 74 -14.86 -15.38 -13.24
CA GLY A 74 -13.62 -15.14 -14.02
C GLY A 74 -13.80 -14.61 -15.46
N ASN A 75 -14.97 -14.06 -15.81
CA ASN A 75 -15.20 -13.41 -17.11
C ASN A 75 -14.73 -11.94 -17.09
N TYR A 76 -13.43 -11.71 -17.15
CA TYR A 76 -12.82 -10.37 -17.14
C TYR A 76 -13.26 -9.47 -18.32
N TYR A 77 -13.60 -10.07 -19.46
CA TYR A 77 -13.96 -9.35 -20.70
C TYR A 77 -15.36 -8.73 -20.71
N MET A 78 -16.26 -9.13 -19.80
CA MET A 78 -17.60 -8.53 -19.66
C MET A 78 -17.71 -7.56 -18.47
N ASN A 79 -16.57 -7.25 -17.83
CA ASN A 79 -16.57 -6.41 -16.65
C ASN A 79 -16.57 -4.92 -17.05
N ARG A 80 -17.60 -4.18 -16.63
CA ARG A 80 -17.74 -2.74 -16.87
C ARG A 80 -16.51 -1.93 -16.45
N LYS A 81 -15.86 -2.29 -15.32
CA LYS A 81 -14.66 -1.59 -14.85
C LYS A 81 -13.48 -1.79 -15.79
N TYR A 82 -13.33 -3.00 -16.34
CA TYR A 82 -12.28 -3.32 -17.29
C TYR A 82 -12.48 -2.57 -18.61
N ASP A 83 -13.72 -2.48 -19.10
CA ASP A 83 -14.06 -1.66 -20.27
C ASP A 83 -13.76 -0.17 -20.05
N GLU A 84 -14.04 0.35 -18.84
CA GLU A 84 -13.68 1.72 -18.46
C GLU A 84 -12.15 1.94 -18.44
N GLU A 85 -11.38 0.96 -17.99
CA GLU A 85 -9.90 1.00 -18.00
C GLU A 85 -9.35 0.99 -19.43
N LEU A 86 -9.87 0.12 -20.29
CA LEU A 86 -9.52 0.09 -21.72
C LEU A 86 -9.83 1.42 -22.40
N ARG A 87 -11.00 2.02 -22.12
CA ARG A 87 -11.38 3.32 -22.69
C ARG A 87 -10.48 4.47 -22.24
N LYS A 88 -9.83 4.35 -21.07
CA LYS A 88 -8.86 5.35 -20.56
C LYS A 88 -7.46 5.20 -21.16
N LYS A 89 -7.14 4.05 -21.76
CA LYS A 89 -5.80 3.77 -22.31
C LYS A 89 -5.56 4.64 -23.55
N VAL A 90 -4.53 5.47 -23.49
CA VAL A 90 -4.14 6.36 -24.59
C VAL A 90 -3.14 5.62 -25.49
N HIS A 91 -3.44 5.57 -26.79
CA HIS A 91 -2.56 5.01 -27.82
C HIS A 91 -1.72 6.10 -28.48
N TRP A 92 -0.41 5.89 -28.58
CA TRP A 92 0.49 6.90 -29.14
C TRP A 92 0.30 7.10 -30.66
N ASP A 93 -0.12 6.05 -31.37
CA ASP A 93 -0.38 6.03 -32.82
C ASP A 93 -1.75 6.57 -33.25
N ASP A 94 -2.62 6.93 -32.31
CA ASP A 94 -3.99 7.28 -32.63
C ASP A 94 -4.08 8.75 -33.12
N PRO A 95 -4.51 9.01 -34.36
CA PRO A 95 -4.65 10.38 -34.88
C PRO A 95 -5.67 11.21 -34.09
N ILE A 96 -6.66 10.59 -33.44
CA ILE A 96 -7.64 11.30 -32.60
C ILE A 96 -6.96 11.91 -31.37
N ASN A 97 -5.86 11.33 -30.87
CA ASN A 97 -5.13 11.90 -29.75
C ASN A 97 -4.41 13.20 -30.10
N ILE A 98 -3.98 13.37 -31.35
CA ILE A 98 -3.39 14.61 -31.84
C ILE A 98 -4.46 15.71 -31.76
N ILE A 99 -5.63 15.45 -32.34
CA ILE A 99 -6.78 16.37 -32.35
C ILE A 99 -7.16 16.75 -30.91
N ASN A 100 -7.38 15.76 -30.03
CA ASN A 100 -7.76 15.99 -28.65
C ASN A 100 -6.70 16.75 -27.84
N SER A 101 -5.40 16.58 -28.15
CA SER A 101 -4.32 17.27 -27.45
C SER A 101 -4.32 18.77 -27.68
N GLU A 102 -4.71 19.23 -28.87
CA GLU A 102 -4.80 20.64 -29.24
C GLU A 102 -5.94 21.35 -28.50
N PHE A 103 -7.09 20.66 -28.35
CA PHE A 103 -8.27 21.19 -27.67
C PHE A 103 -8.17 21.14 -26.13
N ASN A 104 -7.52 20.12 -25.56
CA ASN A 104 -7.44 19.91 -24.10
C ASN A 104 -6.26 20.62 -23.41
N THR A 105 -5.56 21.53 -24.09
CA THR A 105 -4.40 22.28 -23.53
C THR A 105 -4.77 23.10 -22.28
N LYS A 106 -6.00 23.63 -22.21
CA LYS A 106 -6.48 24.46 -21.09
C LYS A 106 -6.85 23.65 -19.85
N GLU A 107 -7.46 22.46 -20.00
CA GLU A 107 -7.82 21.60 -18.86
C GLU A 107 -6.58 20.98 -18.20
N LYS A 108 -5.57 20.60 -18.99
CA LYS A 108 -4.29 20.10 -18.46
C LYS A 108 -3.62 21.13 -17.54
N LEU A 109 -3.68 22.42 -17.84
CA LEU A 109 -3.12 23.47 -16.99
C LEU A 109 -3.89 23.64 -15.66
N ALA A 110 -5.22 23.48 -15.67
CA ALA A 110 -6.05 23.64 -14.47
C ALA A 110 -5.90 22.50 -13.46
N ILE A 111 -5.72 21.25 -13.92
CA ILE A 111 -5.54 20.07 -13.05
C ILE A 111 -4.20 20.12 -12.29
N ASN A 112 -3.18 20.77 -12.87
CA ASN A 112 -1.85 20.87 -12.27
C ASN A 112 -1.80 21.71 -10.97
N TYR A 113 -2.77 22.57 -10.70
CA TYR A 113 -2.70 23.47 -9.54
C TYR A 113 -3.03 22.80 -8.19
N ASN A 114 -3.83 21.72 -8.19
CA ASN A 114 -4.39 21.18 -6.95
C ASN A 114 -3.58 20.03 -6.32
N LEU A 115 -2.62 19.41 -7.01
CA LEU A 115 -1.88 18.23 -6.48
C LEU A 115 -0.46 18.00 -7.02
N ASN A 116 0.07 18.83 -7.92
CA ASN A 116 1.42 18.59 -8.40
C ASN A 116 2.44 18.92 -7.32
N ARG A 117 2.94 17.87 -6.67
CA ARG A 117 4.25 17.93 -6.03
C ARG A 117 5.21 18.50 -7.06
N LEU A 118 5.86 19.60 -6.70
CA LEU A 118 6.88 20.22 -7.53
C LEU A 118 7.88 19.11 -7.94
N LYS A 119 8.24 19.08 -9.22
CA LYS A 119 9.27 18.18 -9.73
C LYS A 119 10.63 18.85 -9.68
N CYS A 120 11.68 18.04 -9.61
CA CYS A 120 13.03 18.57 -9.74
C CYS A 120 13.25 19.18 -11.12
N LYS A 121 14.04 20.26 -11.18
CA LYS A 121 14.49 20.87 -12.43
C LYS A 121 15.49 19.98 -13.17
N TYR A 122 16.26 19.19 -12.43
CA TYR A 122 17.32 18.34 -12.95
C TYR A 122 16.83 16.92 -13.20
N ILE A 123 17.47 16.25 -14.17
CA ILE A 123 17.21 14.84 -14.46
C ILE A 123 17.71 14.01 -13.28
N THR A 124 16.82 13.19 -12.72
CA THR A 124 17.15 12.32 -11.59
C THR A 124 18.03 11.17 -12.05
N PRO A 125 19.14 10.86 -11.34
CA PRO A 125 19.94 9.67 -11.62
C PRO A 125 19.09 8.42 -11.43
N GLN A 126 19.32 7.42 -12.28
CA GLN A 126 18.62 6.15 -12.19
C GLN A 126 18.90 5.47 -10.84
N ASN A 127 17.86 4.87 -10.26
CA ASN A 127 17.95 4.12 -9.02
C ASN A 127 17.04 2.89 -9.10
N ARG A 128 17.27 1.92 -8.22
CA ARG A 128 16.51 0.65 -8.17
C ARG A 128 14.99 0.81 -8.00
N PHE A 129 14.54 1.93 -7.43
CA PHE A 129 13.14 2.15 -7.07
C PHE A 129 12.41 3.12 -8.00
N SER A 130 13.07 3.60 -9.06
CA SER A 130 12.54 4.64 -9.97
C SER A 130 11.97 5.87 -9.24
N ILE A 131 12.57 6.24 -8.10
CA ILE A 131 12.13 7.40 -7.30
C ILE A 131 12.74 8.67 -7.90
N GLU A 132 11.90 9.62 -8.32
CA GLU A 132 12.34 10.95 -8.77
C GLU A 132 12.92 11.77 -7.60
N SER A 133 13.89 12.62 -7.90
CA SER A 133 14.48 13.54 -6.92
C SER A 133 13.47 14.59 -6.48
N GLY A 134 13.57 15.01 -5.22
CA GLY A 134 12.75 16.10 -4.71
C GLY A 134 12.99 17.41 -5.44
N TYR A 135 11.98 18.29 -5.47
CA TYR A 135 12.04 19.58 -6.18
C TYR A 135 13.21 20.49 -5.77
N ARG A 136 13.73 20.33 -4.54
CA ARG A 136 14.83 21.14 -3.99
C ARG A 136 16.21 20.55 -4.25
N TRP A 137 16.29 19.41 -4.93
CA TRP A 137 17.58 18.81 -5.27
C TRP A 137 18.31 19.69 -6.29
N ASP A 138 19.60 19.91 -6.07
CA ASP A 138 20.45 20.83 -6.82
C ASP A 138 21.13 20.21 -8.04
N GLY A 139 20.87 18.92 -8.31
CA GLY A 139 21.47 18.18 -9.41
C GLY A 139 22.86 17.61 -9.11
N VAL A 140 23.43 17.87 -7.93
CA VAL A 140 24.76 17.36 -7.57
C VAL A 140 24.64 15.97 -6.96
N ILE A 141 25.35 15.01 -7.57
CA ILE A 141 25.40 13.62 -7.14
C ILE A 141 26.35 13.49 -5.94
N ARG A 142 25.82 13.11 -4.77
CA ARG A 142 26.57 12.98 -3.50
C ARG A 142 26.55 11.55 -2.96
N GLY A 143 26.95 10.58 -3.78
CA GLY A 143 26.94 9.16 -3.41
C GLY A 143 28.23 8.44 -3.76
N ASN A 144 28.42 7.23 -3.23
CA ASN A 144 29.58 6.37 -3.49
C ASN A 144 29.49 5.59 -4.84
N GLY A 145 28.62 6.01 -5.75
CA GLY A 145 28.39 5.30 -7.03
C GLY A 145 27.80 3.89 -6.90
N PHE A 146 27.20 3.53 -5.76
CA PHE A 146 26.64 2.19 -5.54
C PHE A 146 25.52 1.84 -6.53
N GLU A 147 24.57 2.76 -6.74
CA GLU A 147 23.42 2.51 -7.62
C GLU A 147 23.87 2.27 -9.07
N GLU A 148 24.87 3.01 -9.56
CA GLU A 148 25.48 2.80 -10.88
C GLU A 148 26.12 1.41 -11.00
N LYS A 149 26.97 1.04 -10.04
CA LYS A 149 27.61 -0.30 -10.01
C LYS A 149 26.58 -1.41 -9.95
N TYR A 150 25.51 -1.21 -9.19
CA TYR A 150 24.42 -2.18 -9.08
C TYR A 150 23.69 -2.37 -10.41
N LEU A 151 23.32 -1.27 -11.09
CA LEU A 151 22.62 -1.31 -12.37
C LEU A 151 23.47 -1.96 -13.46
N LEU A 152 24.76 -1.63 -13.53
CA LEU A 152 25.71 -2.29 -14.43
C LEU A 152 25.76 -3.80 -14.18
N LYS A 153 25.84 -4.21 -12.91
CA LYS A 153 25.86 -5.62 -12.55
C LYS A 153 24.56 -6.34 -12.93
N GLN A 154 23.43 -5.66 -12.76
CA GLN A 154 22.13 -6.18 -13.15
C GLN A 154 22.04 -6.37 -14.67
N SER A 155 22.51 -5.41 -15.46
CA SER A 155 22.56 -5.54 -16.92
C SER A 155 23.50 -6.65 -17.39
N GLU A 156 24.67 -6.81 -16.75
CA GLU A 156 25.61 -7.90 -17.06
C GLU A 156 24.95 -9.27 -16.83
N ASN A 157 24.27 -9.43 -15.70
CA ASN A 157 23.60 -10.68 -15.37
C ASN A 157 22.44 -10.98 -16.33
N ALA A 158 21.67 -9.95 -16.71
CA ALA A 158 20.59 -10.09 -17.67
C ALA A 158 21.11 -10.48 -19.06
N SER A 159 22.20 -9.86 -19.52
CA SER A 159 22.86 -10.22 -20.79
C SER A 159 23.30 -11.68 -20.80
N LYS A 160 23.98 -12.13 -19.73
CA LYS A 160 24.42 -13.53 -19.62
C LYS A 160 23.27 -14.52 -19.68
N HIS A 161 22.14 -14.21 -19.06
CA HIS A 161 20.96 -15.08 -19.12
C HIS A 161 20.41 -15.19 -20.55
N PHE A 162 20.54 -14.14 -21.38
CA PHE A 162 20.06 -14.16 -22.76
C PHE A 162 20.99 -14.93 -23.70
N ASP A 163 22.28 -15.01 -23.37
CA ASP A 163 23.29 -15.74 -24.15
C ASP A 163 23.25 -17.27 -23.93
N TYR A 164 22.46 -17.77 -22.96
CA TYR A 164 22.20 -19.19 -22.70
C TYR A 164 20.83 -19.62 -23.23
#